data_AF-A0A7W0KFF8-F1
#
_entry.id   AF-A0A7W0KFF8-F1
#
_cell.length_a   1.000
_cell.length_b   1.000
_cell.length_c   1.000
_cell.angle_alpha   90.00
_cell.angle_beta   90.00
_cell.angle_gamma   90.00
#
_symmetry.space_group_name_H-M   'P 1'
#
loop_
_entity.id
_entity.type
_entity.pdbx_description
1 polymer ?
#
loop_
_entity_poly.entity_id
_entity_poly.type
_entity_poly.pdbx_seq_one_letter_code
_entity_poly.pdbx_strand_id
1 'polypeptide(L)' 'MTTYHVGVRDHFDLFNEVRLGYLDEPYPAWTAVEVAGLRREGAIVEIRVIANNDPDG' A
#
# COMPACT_ATOMS: atom_id res chain seq x y z
N MET A 1 4.07 5.22 -3.45
CA MET A 1 3.02 4.24 -3.16
C MET A 1 1.96 4.87 -2.27
N THR A 2 0.69 4.64 -2.57
CA THR A 2 -0.44 5.03 -1.71
C THR A 2 -1.27 3.80 -1.40
N THR A 3 -1.63 3.60 -0.14
CA THR A 3 -2.47 2.49 0.30
C THR A 3 -3.75 3.02 0.93
N TYR A 4 -4.89 2.55 0.45
CA TYR A 4 -6.22 2.94 0.90
C TYR A 4 -6.79 1.81 1.74
N HIS A 5 -7.09 2.08 3.01
CA HIS A 5 -7.51 1.08 3.99
C HIS A 5 -8.92 1.36 4.48
N VAL A 6 -9.71 0.30 4.67
CA VAL A 6 -10.96 0.35 5.44
C VAL A 6 -10.66 -0.26 6.81
N GLY A 7 -10.78 0.51 7.89
CA GLY A 7 -10.46 0.06 9.24
C GLY A 7 -8.96 -0.07 9.51
N VAL A 8 -8.13 0.88 9.02
CA VAL A 8 -6.65 0.80 9.01
C VAL A 8 -6.03 0.38 10.34
N ARG A 9 -6.62 0.79 11.47
CA ARG A 9 -6.11 0.47 12.81
C ARG A 9 -6.13 -1.02 13.12
N ASP A 10 -7.01 -1.78 12.48
CA ASP A 10 -7.22 -3.21 12.76
C ASP A 10 -6.14 -4.07 12.10
N HIS A 11 -5.47 -3.57 11.04
CA HIS A 11 -4.53 -4.36 10.23
C HIS A 11 -3.28 -3.62 9.77
N PHE A 12 -3.01 -2.40 10.24
CA PHE A 12 -1.86 -1.61 9.78
C PHE A 12 -0.53 -2.35 9.95
N ASP A 13 -0.28 -2.91 11.13
CA ASP A 13 0.99 -3.58 11.44
C ASP A 13 1.18 -4.83 10.57
N LEU A 14 0.12 -5.63 10.39
CA LEU A 14 0.13 -6.80 9.51
C LEU A 14 0.40 -6.40 8.06
N PHE A 15 -0.24 -5.33 7.58
CA PHE A 15 0.01 -4.82 6.23
C PHE A 15 1.46 -4.35 6.07
N ASN A 16 2.00 -3.65 7.07
CA ASN A 16 3.37 -3.17 7.06
C ASN A 16 4.39 -4.32 7.07
N GLU A 17 4.15 -5.39 7.81
CA GLU A 17 4.97 -6.60 7.76
C GLU A 17 4.92 -7.24 6.37
N VAL A 18 3.71 -7.48 5.85
CA VAL A 18 3.53 -8.13 4.54
C VAL A 18 4.20 -7.33 3.43
N ARG A 19 4.01 -6.00 3.36
CA ARG A 19 4.61 -5.20 2.27
C ARG A 19 6.14 -5.27 2.25
N LEU A 20 6.78 -5.43 3.41
CA LEU A 20 8.24 -5.55 3.52
C LEU A 20 8.74 -6.91 3.00
N GLY A 21 7.89 -7.92 2.92
CA GLY A 21 8.20 -9.19 2.24
C GLY A 21 8.11 -9.12 0.71
N TYR A 22 7.59 -8.03 0.13
CA TYR A 22 7.42 -7.85 -1.31
C TYR A 22 8.19 -6.66 -1.91
N LEU A 23 8.74 -5.79 -1.07
CA LEU A 23 9.45 -4.58 -1.49
C LEU A 23 10.82 -4.58 -0.85
N ASP A 24 11.85 -4.39 -1.66
CA ASP A 24 13.23 -4.25 -1.21
C ASP A 24 13.62 -2.77 -1.06
N GLU A 25 14.74 -2.53 -0.37
CA GLU A 25 15.33 -1.21 -0.30
C GLU A 25 15.95 -0.78 -1.64
N PRO A 26 15.86 0.52 -2.02
CA PRO A 26 15.19 1.60 -1.30
C PRO A 26 13.66 1.52 -1.41
N TYR A 27 12.97 1.59 -0.27
CA TYR A 27 11.51 1.53 -0.26
C TYR A 27 10.89 2.73 -1.00
N PRO A 28 9.75 2.55 -1.70
CA PRO A 28 9.05 3.66 -2.29
C PRO A 28 8.53 4.62 -1.21
N ALA A 29 8.52 5.92 -1.50
CA ALA A 29 7.78 6.88 -0.70
C ALA A 29 6.34 6.38 -0.48
N TRP A 30 5.86 6.37 0.77
CA TRP A 30 4.61 5.71 1.15
C TRP A 30 3.69 6.63 1.94
N THR A 31 2.40 6.65 1.56
CA THR A 31 1.32 7.24 2.33
C THR A 31 0.22 6.19 2.52
N ALA A 32 -0.19 5.97 3.77
CA ALA A 32 -1.36 5.15 4.11
C ALA A 32 -2.52 6.07 4.52
N VAL A 33 -3.72 5.82 3.99
CA VAL A 33 -4.92 6.60 4.26
C VAL A 33 -6.11 5.72 4.61
N GLU A 34 -6.92 6.17 5.56
CA GLU A 34 -8.23 5.60 5.87
C GLU A 34 -9.25 6.10 4.84
N VAL A 35 -10.11 5.21 4.35
CA VAL A 35 -11.22 5.53 3.44
C VAL A 35 -12.51 4.86 3.89
N ALA A 36 -13.66 5.44 3.52
CA ALA A 36 -14.97 4.88 3.90
C ALA A 36 -15.31 3.57 3.18
N GLY A 37 -14.62 3.25 2.07
CA GLY A 37 -14.87 2.05 1.28
C GLY A 37 -13.99 2.00 0.04
N LEU A 38 -13.97 0.84 -0.61
CA LEU A 38 -13.23 0.56 -1.84
C LEU A 38 -14.18 0.11 -2.95
N ARG A 39 -13.72 0.18 -4.20
CA ARG A 39 -14.55 -0.21 -5.36
C ARG A 39 -14.98 -1.67 -5.30
N ARG A 40 -14.09 -2.56 -4.86
CA ARG A 40 -14.36 -4.00 -4.77
C ARG A 40 -15.00 -4.30 -3.41
N GLU A 41 -16.20 -4.87 -3.45
CA GLU A 41 -16.88 -5.31 -2.23
C GLU A 41 -16.03 -6.32 -1.45
N GLY A 42 -15.93 -6.12 -0.14
CA GLY A 42 -15.11 -6.94 0.76
C GLY A 42 -13.60 -6.68 0.69
N ALA A 43 -13.11 -5.77 -0.17
CA ALA A 43 -11.70 -5.38 -0.14
C ALA A 43 -11.39 -4.57 1.13
N ILE A 44 -10.27 -4.89 1.77
CA ILE A 44 -9.80 -4.26 3.02
C ILE A 44 -8.66 -3.26 2.75
N VAL A 45 -7.88 -3.49 1.68
CA VAL A 45 -6.80 -2.60 1.21
C VAL A 45 -6.78 -2.55 -0.32
N GLU A 46 -6.58 -1.36 -0.88
CA GLU A 46 -6.21 -1.13 -2.28
C GLU A 46 -4.85 -0.42 -2.34
N ILE A 47 -3.97 -0.84 -3.26
CA ILE A 47 -2.61 -0.31 -3.40
C ILE A 47 -2.45 0.36 -4.76
N ARG A 48 -2.05 1.64 -4.77
CA ARG A 48 -1.67 2.38 -5.98
C ARG A 48 -0.16 2.65 -5.98
N VAL A 49 0.49 2.24 -7.06
CA VAL A 49 1.94 2.42 -7.26
C VAL A 49 2.18 3.21 -8.55
N ILE A 50 3.19 4.07 -8.52
CA ILE A 50 3.81 4.65 -9.72
C ILE A 50 5.24 4.11 -9.73
N ALA A 51 5.67 3.57 -10.87
CA ALA A 51 7.01 3.01 -11.04
C ALA A 51 7.64 3.60 -12.30
N ASN A 52 8.96 3.64 -12.34
CA ASN A 52 9.75 3.96 -13.53
C ASN A 52 10.43 2.67 -14.02
N ASN A 53 10.48 2.48 -15.34
CA ASN A 53 11.22 1.39 -15.98
C ASN A 53 12.48 1.89 -16.70
N ASP A 54 12.82 3.17 -16.53
CA ASP A 54 14.07 3.76 -17.01
C ASP A 54 15.25 3.15 -16.24
N PRO A 55 16.15 2.41 -16.90
CA PRO A 55 17.32 1.84 -16.25
C PRO A 55 18.33 2.90 -15.77
N ASP A 56 18.23 4.14 -16.25
CA ASP A 56 19.19 5.22 -15.99
C ASP A 56 18.60 6.37 -15.14
N GLY A 57 17.37 6.19 -14.63
CA GLY A 57 16.63 7.17 -13.82
C GLY A 57 16.99 7.22 -12.33
#